data_AF-A0A4Q2DZY8-F1
#
_entry.id   AF-A0A4Q2DZY8-F1
#
_cell.length_a   1.000
_cell.length_b   1.000
_cell.length_c   1.000
_cell.angle_alpha   90.00
_cell.angle_beta   90.00
_cell.angle_gamma   90.00
#
_symmetry.space_group_name_H-M   'P 1'
#
loop_
_entity.id
_entity.type
_entity.pdbx_description
1 polymer ?
#
loop_
_entity_poly.entity_id
_entity_poly.type
_entity_poly.pdbx_seq_one_letter_code
_entity_poly.pdbx_strand_id
1 'polypeptide(L)'
;MTDTRDISNLLGRAGFTLLTVDTDEVKVGYPSMWELIEDLQDMGESNAVIGRRTRINPDTLAAASAIYKELHGNEDGSVPATFQIIYMIGWRPADSQPKPLERGSGKVSLKEVL
;
A
#
# COMPACT_ATOMS: atom_id res chain seq x y z
N MET A 1 -7.78 5.26 -1.33
CA MET A 1 -6.86 4.17 -0.97
C MET A 1 -6.58 3.40 -2.24
N THR A 2 -5.32 3.17 -2.57
CA THR A 2 -4.92 2.57 -3.84
C THR A 2 -5.33 1.10 -3.85
N ASP A 3 -6.16 0.69 -4.79
CA ASP A 3 -6.59 -0.70 -4.93
C ASP A 3 -5.56 -1.48 -5.78
N THR A 4 -5.35 -2.77 -5.46
CA THR A 4 -4.59 -3.73 -6.26
C THR A 4 -4.96 -3.69 -7.75
N ARG A 5 -6.24 -3.42 -8.06
CA ARG A 5 -6.73 -3.28 -9.44
C ARG A 5 -6.18 -2.03 -10.14
N ASP A 6 -6.11 -0.90 -9.44
CA ASP A 6 -5.60 0.36 -10.01
C ASP A 6 -4.13 0.23 -10.38
N ILE A 7 -3.36 -0.44 -9.52
CA ILE A 7 -1.97 -0.79 -9.75
C ILE A 7 -1.81 -1.72 -10.95
N SER A 8 -2.60 -2.78 -11.03
CA SER A 8 -2.56 -3.72 -12.15
C SER A 8 -2.86 -3.02 -13.48
N ASN A 9 -3.84 -2.11 -13.49
CA ASN A 9 -4.15 -1.29 -14.65
C ASN A 9 -2.99 -0.36 -15.04
N LEU A 10 -2.33 0.27 -14.05
CA LEU A 10 -1.20 1.16 -14.28
C LEU A 10 -0.01 0.40 -14.90
N LEU A 11 0.35 -0.76 -14.34
CA LEU A 11 1.46 -1.58 -14.84
C LEU A 11 1.17 -2.12 -16.25
N GLY A 12 -0.07 -2.52 -16.52
CA GLY A 12 -0.49 -2.93 -17.86
C GLY A 12 -0.36 -1.79 -18.88
N ARG A 13 -0.75 -0.56 -18.50
CA ARG A 13 -0.57 0.64 -19.34
C ARG A 13 0.90 1.02 -19.53
N ALA A 14 1.75 0.74 -18.56
CA ALA A 14 3.20 0.92 -18.67
C ALA A 14 3.87 -0.16 -19.55
N GLY A 15 3.13 -1.17 -20.00
CA GLY A 15 3.61 -2.18 -20.95
C GLY A 15 4.23 -3.43 -20.30
N PHE A 16 4.07 -3.61 -18.99
CA PHE A 16 4.49 -4.82 -18.30
C PHE A 16 3.47 -5.96 -18.49
N THR A 17 3.95 -7.20 -18.51
CA THR A 17 3.14 -8.43 -18.58
C THR A 17 3.41 -9.32 -17.37
N LEU A 18 2.60 -10.38 -17.18
CA LEU A 18 2.69 -11.31 -16.03
C LEU A 18 2.69 -10.56 -14.69
N LEU A 19 1.74 -9.63 -14.56
CA LEU A 19 1.63 -8.79 -13.38
C LEU A 19 1.20 -9.62 -12.18
N THR A 20 1.96 -9.49 -11.09
CA THR A 20 1.58 -9.99 -9.77
C THR A 20 1.56 -8.79 -8.84
N VAL A 21 0.43 -8.56 -8.20
CA VAL A 21 0.27 -7.51 -7.19
C VAL A 21 -0.23 -8.18 -5.93
N ASP A 22 0.49 -7.96 -4.84
CA ASP A 22 0.18 -8.50 -3.53
C ASP A 22 0.15 -7.35 -2.52
N THR A 23 -0.63 -7.52 -1.45
CA THR A 23 -0.80 -6.48 -0.43
C THR A 23 -0.61 -7.12 0.93
N ASP A 24 0.29 -6.54 1.72
CA ASP A 24 0.53 -6.93 3.10
C ASP A 24 0.15 -5.78 4.05
N GLU A 25 -0.39 -6.14 5.21
CA GLU A 25 -0.80 -5.18 6.24
C GLU A 25 -0.01 -5.41 7.51
N VAL A 26 0.79 -4.41 7.87
CA VAL A 26 1.66 -4.44 9.04
C VAL A 26 1.11 -3.47 10.09
N LYS A 27 0.84 -3.99 11.28
CA LYS A 27 0.47 -3.17 12.44
C LYS A 27 1.71 -2.94 13.30
N VAL A 28 2.06 -1.69 13.51
CA VAL A 28 3.20 -1.26 14.32
C VAL A 28 2.69 -0.46 15.50
N GLY A 29 3.16 -0.80 16.71
CA GLY A 29 2.87 -0.05 17.93
C GLY A 29 3.94 1.00 18.17
N TYR A 30 3.57 2.27 18.16
CA TYR A 30 4.47 3.38 18.49
C TYR A 30 4.32 3.78 19.97
N PRO A 31 5.37 4.27 20.63
CA PRO A 31 5.28 4.76 22.01
C PRO A 31 4.32 5.94 22.17
N SER A 32 4.28 6.84 21.19
CA SER A 32 3.37 7.98 21.15
C SER A 32 3.16 8.51 19.73
N MET A 33 2.32 9.55 19.60
CA MET A 33 2.12 10.26 18.32
C MET A 33 3.41 10.89 17.79
N TRP A 34 4.36 11.25 18.66
CA TRP A 34 5.57 11.96 18.25
C TRP A 34 6.48 11.08 17.40
N GLU A 35 6.76 9.86 17.86
CA GLU A 35 7.57 8.89 17.12
C GLU A 35 6.88 8.48 15.81
N LEU A 36 5.54 8.37 15.82
CA LEU A 36 4.78 8.09 14.60
C LEU A 36 4.92 9.20 13.55
N ILE A 37 4.83 10.47 13.96
CA ILE A 37 4.94 11.60 13.03
C ILE A 37 6.36 11.72 12.49
N GLU A 38 7.38 11.51 13.32
CA GLU A 38 8.78 11.51 12.90
C GLU A 38 9.03 10.43 11.83
N ASP A 39 8.56 9.21 12.07
CA ASP A 39 8.71 8.10 11.12
C ASP A 39 7.97 8.39 9.80
N LEU A 40 6.76 8.93 9.85
CA LEU A 40 6.03 9.37 8.64
C LEU A 40 6.77 10.47 7.88
N GLN A 41 7.45 11.38 8.58
CA GLN A 41 8.27 12.41 7.94
C GLN A 41 9.47 11.80 7.21
N ASP A 42 10.15 10.85 7.84
CA ASP A 42 11.28 10.13 7.26
C ASP A 42 10.87 9.24 6.08
N MET A 43 9.65 8.69 6.10
CA MET A 43 9.03 8.00 4.95
C MET A 43 8.67 8.94 3.78
N GLY A 44 8.74 10.26 3.98
CA GLY A 44 8.35 11.25 2.98
C GLY A 44 6.84 11.51 2.90
N GLU A 45 6.05 11.03 3.85
CA GLU A 45 4.58 11.20 3.94
C GLU A 45 4.18 12.60 4.46
N SER A 46 5.05 13.58 4.25
CA SER A 46 4.76 14.98 4.51
C SER A 46 3.74 15.53 3.52
N ASN A 47 2.95 16.51 3.96
CA ASN A 47 1.95 17.17 3.11
C ASN A 47 2.61 17.76 1.84
N ALA A 48 2.18 17.30 0.65
CA ALA A 48 2.71 17.71 -0.64
C ALA A 48 1.94 18.89 -1.30
N VAL A 49 0.94 19.48 -0.63
CA VAL A 49 0.11 20.56 -1.18
C VAL A 49 0.92 21.86 -1.31
N ILE A 50 0.91 22.45 -2.50
CA ILE A 50 1.69 23.66 -2.86
C ILE A 50 1.37 24.88 -1.96
N GLY A 51 0.13 25.01 -1.49
CA GLY A 51 -0.32 26.10 -0.61
C GLY A 51 -0.33 25.76 0.88
N ARG A 52 0.35 24.70 1.32
CA ARG A 52 0.31 24.28 2.73
C ARG A 52 0.98 25.30 3.65
N ARG A 53 0.56 25.30 4.91
CA ARG A 53 1.31 25.97 5.97
C ARG A 53 2.66 25.27 6.14
N THR A 54 3.75 26.02 6.15
CA THR A 54 5.11 25.48 6.30
C THR A 54 5.41 25.05 7.73
N ARG A 55 4.70 25.63 8.71
CA ARG A 55 4.88 25.35 10.14
C ARG A 55 3.54 25.09 10.82
N ILE A 56 3.58 24.20 11.80
CA ILE A 56 2.46 23.90 12.71
C ILE A 56 2.81 24.53 14.07
N ASN A 57 1.81 25.04 14.78
CA ASN A 57 2.01 25.61 16.11
C ASN A 57 2.28 24.47 17.13
N PRO A 58 3.31 24.57 17.98
CA PRO A 58 3.57 23.59 19.04
C PRO A 58 2.36 23.24 19.90
N ASP A 59 1.51 24.22 20.24
CA ASP A 59 0.31 23.98 21.06
C ASP A 59 -0.69 23.06 20.36
N THR A 60 -0.78 23.16 19.03
CA THR A 60 -1.63 22.27 18.23
C THR A 60 -1.09 20.85 18.23
N LEU A 61 0.22 20.66 18.13
CA LEU A 61 0.84 19.33 18.19
C LEU A 61 0.69 18.73 19.60
N ALA A 62 0.86 19.52 20.65
CA ALA A 62 0.64 19.09 22.02
C ALA A 62 -0.81 18.63 22.24
N ALA A 63 -1.78 19.45 21.83
CA ALA A 63 -3.20 19.09 21.92
C ALA A 63 -3.53 17.84 21.08
N ALA A 64 -3.00 17.75 19.85
CA ALA A 64 -3.17 16.58 19.00
C ALA A 64 -2.62 15.31 19.65
N SER A 65 -1.45 15.37 20.31
CA SER A 65 -0.85 14.21 20.98
C SER A 65 -1.74 13.65 22.09
N ALA A 66 -2.37 14.53 22.89
CA ALA A 66 -3.27 14.13 23.95
C ALA A 66 -4.56 13.51 23.40
N ILE A 67 -5.16 14.14 22.38
CA ILE A 67 -6.37 13.63 21.72
C ILE A 67 -6.10 12.30 21.03
N TYR A 68 -4.96 12.17 20.33
CA TYR A 68 -4.59 10.98 19.58
C TYR A 68 -4.41 9.77 20.51
N LYS A 69 -3.78 9.98 21.67
CA LYS A 69 -3.65 8.96 22.71
C LYS A 69 -5.00 8.54 23.29
N GLU A 70 -5.90 9.47 23.55
CA GLU A 70 -7.22 9.14 24.12
C GLU A 70 -8.09 8.34 23.13
N LEU A 71 -8.02 8.67 21.83
CA LEU A 71 -8.86 8.05 20.80
C LEU A 71 -8.31 6.72 20.28
N HIS A 72 -6.98 6.58 20.24
CA HIS A 72 -6.32 5.47 19.54
C HIS A 72 -5.30 4.73 20.40
N GLY A 73 -5.02 5.19 21.63
CA GLY A 73 -4.09 4.52 22.53
C GLY A 73 -4.58 3.13 22.92
N ASN A 74 -3.69 2.16 22.84
CA ASN A 74 -3.90 0.82 23.37
C ASN A 74 -3.82 0.84 24.91
N GLU A 75 -4.24 -0.26 25.55
CA GLU A 75 -4.21 -0.40 27.02
C GLU A 75 -2.79 -0.29 27.61
N ASP A 76 -1.77 -0.64 26.83
CA ASP A 76 -0.35 -0.50 27.20
C ASP A 76 0.20 0.94 27.02
N GLY A 77 -0.63 1.86 26.52
CA GLY A 77 -0.28 3.25 26.26
C GLY A 77 0.41 3.50 24.91
N SER A 78 0.66 2.46 24.11
CA SER A 78 1.16 2.58 22.74
C SER A 78 0.06 3.07 21.79
N VAL A 79 0.45 3.58 20.61
CA VAL A 79 -0.49 3.96 19.57
C VAL A 79 -0.27 3.08 18.33
N PRO A 80 -1.29 2.33 17.87
CA PRO A 80 -1.16 1.47 16.72
C PRO A 80 -1.28 2.27 15.42
N ALA A 81 -0.34 2.07 14.51
CA ALA A 81 -0.45 2.48 13.12
C ALA A 81 -0.50 1.23 12.23
N THR A 82 -1.39 1.23 11.24
CA THR A 82 -1.50 0.15 10.25
C THR A 82 -0.94 0.66 8.93
N PHE A 83 0.10 0.01 8.43
CA PHE A 83 0.71 0.30 7.15
C PHE A 83 0.32 -0.78 6.15
N GLN A 84 -0.09 -0.35 4.96
CA GLN A 84 -0.35 -1.24 3.85
C GLN A 84 0.82 -1.17 2.87
N ILE A 85 1.51 -2.30 2.68
CA ILE A 85 2.63 -2.44 1.76
C ILE A 85 2.14 -3.16 0.52
N ILE A 86 2.22 -2.49 -0.63
CA ILE A 86 1.81 -3.06 -1.91
C ILE A 86 3.06 -3.52 -2.66
N TYR A 87 3.16 -4.82 -2.88
CA TYR A 87 4.21 -5.44 -3.69
C TYR A 87 3.74 -5.56 -5.14
N MET A 88 4.61 -5.21 -6.07
CA MET A 88 4.32 -5.19 -7.50
C MET A 88 5.46 -5.85 -8.26
N ILE A 89 5.13 -6.87 -9.04
CA ILE A 89 6.06 -7.54 -9.94
C ILE A 89 5.47 -7.52 -11.33
N GLY A 90 6.26 -7.07 -12.30
CA GLY A 90 5.88 -7.05 -13.71
C GLY A 90 7.09 -7.35 -14.58
N TRP A 91 6.85 -8.01 -15.70
CA TRP A 91 7.89 -8.45 -16.62
C TRP A 91 7.85 -7.64 -17.91
N ARG A 92 9.02 -7.35 -18.47
CA ARG A 92 9.08 -6.86 -19.85
C ARG A 92 8.62 -7.99 -20.79
N PRO A 93 7.79 -7.70 -21.80
CA PRO A 93 7.42 -8.69 -22.80
C PRO A 93 8.65 -9.33 -23.47
N ALA A 94 8.64 -10.66 -23.62
CA ALA A 94 9.66 -11.41 -24.33
C ALA A 94 9.03 -12.28 -25.42
N ASP A 95 9.73 -12.47 -26.54
CA ASP A 95 9.22 -13.28 -27.66
C ASP A 95 9.06 -14.77 -27.30
N SER A 96 9.88 -15.25 -26.36
CA SER A 96 9.83 -16.61 -25.82
C SER A 96 8.71 -16.83 -24.80
N GLN A 97 7.91 -15.79 -24.50
CA GLN A 97 6.87 -15.88 -23.49
C GLN A 97 5.71 -16.76 -23.99
N PRO A 98 5.18 -17.68 -23.15
CA PRO A 98 4.04 -18.50 -23.51
C PRO A 98 2.84 -17.62 -23.88
N LYS A 99 2.29 -17.84 -25.07
CA LYS A 99 1.06 -17.18 -25.53
C LYS A 99 -0.12 -18.09 -25.22
N PRO A 100 -1.28 -17.53 -24.78
CA PRO A 100 -2.50 -18.29 -24.67
C PRO A 100 -2.80 -18.98 -26.01
N LEU A 101 -3.24 -20.23 -25.95
CA LEU A 101 -3.68 -20.94 -27.15
C LEU A 101 -4.97 -20.32 -27.69
N GLU A 102 -5.21 -20.53 -28.98
CA GLU A 102 -6.45 -20.10 -29.63
C GLU A 102 -7.68 -20.65 -28.92
N ARG A 103 -8.70 -19.80 -28.79
CA ARG A 103 -9.96 -20.22 -28.16
C ARG A 103 -10.55 -21.41 -28.91
N GLY A 104 -10.91 -22.47 -28.17
CA GLY A 104 -11.47 -23.69 -28.75
C GLY A 104 -10.44 -24.79 -29.09
N SER A 105 -9.14 -24.57 -28.82
CA SER A 105 -8.10 -25.58 -29.05
C SER A 105 -8.02 -26.69 -27.98
N GLY A 106 -9.03 -26.79 -27.10
CA GLY A 106 -9.05 -27.78 -26.02
C GLY A 106 -9.22 -29.19 -26.58
N LYS A 107 -8.31 -30.11 -26.24
CA LYS A 107 -8.34 -31.51 -26.72
C LYS A 107 -9.07 -32.46 -25.77
N VAL A 108 -9.26 -32.08 -24.51
CA VAL A 108 -9.81 -32.93 -23.44
C VAL A 108 -10.84 -32.13 -22.65
N SER A 109 -11.94 -32.79 -22.27
CA SER A 109 -12.97 -32.20 -21.43
C SER A 109 -12.48 -32.10 -19.98
N LEU A 110 -12.52 -30.90 -19.41
CA LEU A 110 -12.15 -30.69 -17.99
C LEU A 110 -13.03 -31.50 -17.03
N LYS A 111 -14.26 -31.86 -17.45
CA LYS A 111 -15.20 -32.69 -16.66
C LYS A 111 -14.76 -34.15 -16.53
N GLU A 112 -13.87 -34.63 -17.39
CA GLU A 112 -13.37 -36.01 -17.35
C GLU A 112 -12.09 -36.15 -16.52
N VAL A 113 -11.45 -35.03 -16.15
CA VAL A 113 -10.11 -35.00 -15.53
C VAL A 113 -10.13 -34.41 -14.11
N LEU A 114 -11.16 -33.63 -13.76
CA LEU A 114 -11.41 -33.07 -12.42
C LEU A 114 -12.60 -33.77 -11.77
#